data_AF-A0A936LTT3-F1
#
_entry.id   AF-A0A936LTT3-F1
#
_cell.length_a   1.000
_cell.length_b   1.000
_cell.length_c   1.000
_cell.angle_alpha   90.00
_cell.angle_beta   90.00
_cell.angle_gamma   90.00
#
_symmetry.space_group_name_H-M   'P 1'
#
loop_
_entity.id
_entity.type
_entity.pdbx_description
1 polymer ?
#
loop_
_entity_poly.entity_id
_entity_poly.type
_entity_poly.pdbx_seq_one_letter_code
_entity_poly.pdbx_strand_id
1 'polypeptide(L)'
;MNRRFRLACSLGLLLCCYNLAAQRHAPCGGNPVPLSITCADACLVCDLNGVSARTTNTTQGQSPPGYCTMVVHSMQWLAFVAGSANLTINVRVSACNQNNGVEMGIYASDDCQTFRLVSNCNTNMFNNQTWPFTTTEPLKPGCIYYLVFDGNGPNSCQVDFTVVSGSTMAPTPNTNQKITGKQRVCVGESADYFIPDIFGACDYEWRVENGNILTTLNNRVTVLWDNPGIGRICVKGTNACKEGNEVCLDVEIGEESPLTELGPFFVCFGESYRYKNILLTAGYLAV
;
A
#
# COMPACT_ATOMS: atom_id res chain seq x y z
N MET A 1 12.55 -24.76 -63.97
CA MET A 1 12.09 -23.38 -63.74
C MET A 1 10.83 -23.45 -62.86
N ASN A 2 10.73 -22.61 -61.83
CA ASN A 2 9.67 -22.51 -60.79
C ASN A 2 9.78 -23.43 -59.56
N ARG A 3 10.67 -23.05 -58.61
CA ARG A 3 10.57 -23.42 -57.19
C ARG A 3 9.64 -22.42 -56.49
N ARG A 4 8.55 -22.90 -55.90
CA ARG A 4 7.63 -22.11 -55.07
C ARG A 4 8.24 -21.88 -53.69
N PHE A 5 8.60 -20.64 -53.38
CA PHE A 5 8.92 -20.20 -52.01
C PHE A 5 7.62 -20.08 -51.22
N ARG A 6 7.49 -20.86 -50.14
CA ARG A 6 6.45 -20.65 -49.12
C ARG A 6 7.05 -19.70 -48.08
N LEU A 7 6.57 -18.45 -48.04
CA LEU A 7 6.81 -17.55 -46.91
C LEU A 7 6.02 -18.09 -45.71
N ALA A 8 6.71 -18.59 -44.69
CA ALA A 8 6.13 -18.82 -43.38
C ALA A 8 6.04 -17.46 -42.66
N CYS A 9 4.83 -16.94 -42.51
CA CYS A 9 4.57 -15.76 -41.69
C CYS A 9 4.55 -16.22 -40.22
N SER A 10 5.69 -16.11 -39.54
CA SER A 10 5.82 -16.35 -38.11
C SER A 10 5.13 -15.21 -37.36
N LEU A 11 3.90 -15.46 -36.91
CA LEU A 11 3.14 -14.59 -36.02
C LEU A 11 3.81 -14.65 -34.63
N GLY A 12 4.77 -13.76 -34.39
CA GLY A 12 5.39 -13.59 -33.08
C GLY A 12 4.36 -13.02 -32.11
N LEU A 13 3.84 -13.87 -31.23
CA LEU A 13 3.01 -13.47 -30.10
C LEU A 13 3.90 -12.70 -29.13
N LEU A 14 3.92 -11.36 -29.21
CA LEU A 14 4.46 -10.52 -28.14
C LEU A 14 3.56 -10.73 -26.91
N LEU A 15 3.99 -11.62 -26.00
CA LEU A 15 3.53 -11.57 -24.63
C LEU A 15 4.05 -10.26 -24.03
N CYS A 16 3.21 -9.24 -24.04
CA CYS A 16 3.39 -8.09 -23.18
C CYS A 16 3.29 -8.62 -21.74
N CYS A 17 4.42 -8.68 -21.03
CA CYS A 17 4.40 -8.81 -19.59
C CYS A 17 3.67 -7.58 -19.06
N TYR A 18 2.38 -7.71 -18.81
CA TYR A 18 1.65 -6.75 -17.99
C TYR A 18 2.29 -6.80 -16.61
N ASN A 19 3.19 -5.87 -16.34
CA ASN A 19 3.47 -5.50 -14.97
C ASN A 19 2.13 -5.07 -14.37
N LEU A 20 1.61 -5.85 -13.42
CA LEU A 20 0.60 -5.39 -12.47
C LEU A 20 1.27 -4.35 -11.57
N ALA A 21 1.68 -3.21 -12.14
CA ALA A 21 1.91 -2.03 -11.34
C ALA A 21 0.52 -1.61 -10.85
N ALA A 22 0.30 -1.60 -9.54
CA ALA A 22 -0.87 -0.95 -8.96
C ALA A 22 -0.98 0.44 -9.59
N GLN A 23 -2.08 0.70 -10.31
CA GLN A 23 -2.26 1.94 -11.04
C GLN A 23 -2.40 3.07 -10.01
N ARG A 24 -1.31 3.79 -9.76
CA ARG A 24 -1.29 4.90 -8.83
C ARG A 24 -2.19 6.02 -9.36
N HIS A 25 -3.20 6.42 -8.59
CA HIS A 25 -4.07 7.56 -8.95
C HIS A 25 -3.22 8.81 -9.20
N ALA A 26 -3.46 9.46 -10.34
CA ALA A 26 -2.75 10.69 -10.69
C ALA A 26 -3.22 11.85 -9.77
N PRO A 27 -2.33 12.77 -9.37
CA PRO A 27 -2.75 13.94 -8.60
C PRO A 27 -3.75 14.78 -9.41
N CYS A 28 -4.77 15.32 -8.76
CA CYS A 28 -5.71 16.22 -9.41
C CYS A 28 -5.03 17.51 -9.88
N GLY A 29 -5.35 17.95 -11.10
CA GLY A 29 -4.97 19.27 -11.61
C GLY A 29 -6.09 20.28 -11.40
N GLY A 30 -5.75 21.46 -10.90
CA GLY A 30 -6.67 22.61 -10.80
C GLY A 30 -7.62 22.58 -9.59
N ASN A 31 -8.45 23.62 -9.52
CA ASN A 31 -9.59 23.73 -8.61
C ASN A 31 -10.64 24.63 -9.29
N PRO A 32 -11.79 24.11 -9.77
CA PRO A 32 -12.34 22.79 -9.48
C PRO A 32 -11.55 21.60 -10.06
N VAL A 33 -11.46 20.51 -9.30
CA VAL A 33 -10.81 19.27 -9.73
C VAL A 33 -11.71 18.47 -10.70
N PRO A 34 -11.13 17.71 -11.65
CA PRO A 34 -11.90 16.84 -12.52
C PRO A 34 -12.43 15.64 -11.73
N LEU A 35 -13.62 15.18 -12.10
CA LEU A 35 -14.19 13.91 -11.63
C LEU A 35 -14.08 12.86 -12.73
N SER A 36 -13.80 11.61 -12.36
CA SER A 36 -13.75 10.50 -13.31
C SER A 36 -15.01 9.65 -13.28
N ILE A 37 -15.29 8.91 -14.34
CA ILE A 37 -16.43 7.97 -14.40
C ILE A 37 -16.10 6.57 -13.85
N THR A 38 -14.83 6.30 -13.51
CA THR A 38 -14.38 5.05 -12.88
C THR A 38 -13.56 5.35 -11.62
N CYS A 39 -13.52 4.38 -10.70
CA CYS A 39 -12.67 4.46 -9.51
C CYS A 39 -11.17 4.47 -9.87
N ALA A 40 -10.76 3.65 -10.84
CA ALA A 40 -9.34 3.50 -11.21
C ALA A 40 -8.75 4.77 -11.83
N ASP A 41 -9.57 5.55 -12.52
CA ASP A 41 -9.14 6.78 -13.19
C ASP A 41 -9.41 8.05 -12.35
N ALA A 42 -9.93 7.91 -11.13
CA ALA A 42 -10.18 9.05 -10.25
C ALA A 42 -8.86 9.77 -9.94
N CYS A 43 -8.83 11.10 -10.07
CA CYS A 43 -7.65 11.83 -9.63
C CYS A 43 -7.61 11.88 -8.09
N LEU A 44 -6.41 12.01 -7.52
CA LEU A 44 -6.15 12.00 -6.09
C LEU A 44 -5.90 13.42 -5.56
N VAL A 45 -6.55 13.72 -4.45
CA VAL A 45 -6.35 14.94 -3.66
C VAL A 45 -5.63 14.61 -2.35
N CYS A 46 -4.54 15.34 -2.05
CA CYS A 46 -3.75 15.16 -0.83
C CYS A 46 -4.23 16.00 0.37
N ASP A 47 -5.13 16.96 0.14
CA ASP A 47 -5.95 17.61 1.16
C ASP A 47 -7.26 18.10 0.54
N LEU A 48 -8.39 17.55 1.01
CA LEU A 48 -9.73 17.85 0.48
C LEU A 48 -10.27 19.19 0.97
N ASN A 49 -9.75 19.76 2.06
CA ASN A 49 -10.31 20.96 2.64
C ASN A 49 -10.17 22.18 1.69
N GLY A 50 -11.29 22.77 1.28
CA GLY A 50 -11.31 23.89 0.32
C GLY A 50 -11.21 23.46 -1.15
N VAL A 51 -11.25 22.15 -1.44
CA VAL A 51 -11.36 21.65 -2.81
C VAL A 51 -12.79 21.82 -3.30
N SER A 52 -12.91 22.16 -4.59
CA SER A 52 -14.16 22.19 -5.32
C SER A 52 -14.09 21.18 -6.46
N ALA A 53 -15.23 20.63 -6.86
CA ALA A 53 -15.38 19.83 -8.06
C ALA A 53 -16.68 20.19 -8.77
N ARG A 54 -16.85 19.70 -9.99
CA ARG A 54 -18.10 19.87 -10.73
C ARG A 54 -18.58 18.53 -11.26
N THR A 55 -19.77 18.11 -10.84
CA THR A 55 -20.43 16.95 -11.44
C THR A 55 -20.77 17.26 -12.89
N THR A 56 -20.75 16.25 -13.74
CA THR A 56 -20.98 16.37 -15.17
C THR A 56 -22.08 15.41 -15.60
N ASN A 57 -22.82 15.83 -16.63
CA ASN A 57 -23.81 14.99 -17.28
C ASN A 57 -23.10 13.97 -18.17
N THR A 58 -22.67 12.87 -17.55
CA THR A 58 -21.93 11.79 -18.19
C THR A 58 -22.81 10.57 -18.41
N THR A 59 -22.32 9.60 -19.18
CA THR A 59 -22.87 8.24 -19.16
C THR A 59 -22.83 7.67 -17.74
N GLN A 60 -23.64 6.64 -17.48
CA GLN A 60 -23.89 6.05 -16.16
C GLN A 60 -22.67 5.87 -15.23
N GLY A 61 -21.47 5.61 -15.77
CA GLY A 61 -20.25 5.45 -14.98
C GLY A 61 -20.23 4.16 -14.15
N GLN A 62 -19.14 3.93 -13.44
CA GLN A 62 -19.02 2.79 -12.53
C GLN A 62 -19.82 3.04 -11.26
N SER A 63 -20.84 2.23 -10.98
CA SER A 63 -21.58 2.27 -9.72
C SER A 63 -21.02 1.23 -8.74
N PRO A 64 -20.75 1.57 -7.47
CA PRO A 64 -20.40 0.58 -6.47
C PRO A 64 -21.66 -0.24 -6.09
N PRO A 65 -21.52 -1.56 -5.80
CA PRO A 65 -22.64 -2.37 -5.33
C PRO A 65 -23.29 -1.77 -4.08
N GLY A 66 -24.61 -1.72 -4.04
CA GLY A 66 -25.34 -1.18 -2.89
C GLY A 66 -25.23 0.34 -2.73
N TYR A 67 -24.98 1.06 -3.83
CA TYR A 67 -25.05 2.52 -3.82
C TYR A 67 -26.41 3.01 -3.31
N CYS A 68 -26.42 4.24 -2.83
CA CYS A 68 -27.46 4.81 -1.98
C CYS A 68 -28.81 5.03 -2.68
N THR A 69 -28.80 4.99 -4.01
CA THR A 69 -29.99 5.12 -4.84
C THR A 69 -30.27 3.82 -5.57
N MET A 70 -31.55 3.64 -5.89
CA MET A 70 -32.02 2.57 -6.74
C MET A 70 -31.89 2.89 -8.24
N VAL A 71 -31.61 4.14 -8.59
CA VAL A 71 -31.50 4.61 -9.98
C VAL A 71 -30.17 5.33 -10.15
N VAL A 72 -29.28 4.69 -10.88
CA VAL A 72 -27.93 5.18 -11.20
C VAL A 72 -28.00 6.03 -12.47
N HIS A 73 -27.60 7.30 -12.43
CA HIS A 73 -27.70 8.19 -13.59
C HIS A 73 -26.35 8.57 -14.20
N SER A 74 -25.42 9.10 -13.39
CA SER A 74 -24.11 9.59 -13.81
C SER A 74 -23.12 9.49 -12.65
N MET A 75 -22.57 8.29 -12.47
CA MET A 75 -21.61 8.00 -11.40
C MET A 75 -20.27 8.64 -11.67
N GLN A 76 -19.75 9.32 -10.65
CA GLN A 76 -18.46 9.99 -10.73
C GLN A 76 -17.65 9.85 -9.45
N TRP A 77 -16.34 9.88 -9.59
CA TRP A 77 -15.38 9.50 -8.57
C TRP A 77 -14.32 10.60 -8.37
N LEU A 78 -14.00 10.87 -7.10
CA LEU A 78 -12.85 11.64 -6.67
C LEU A 78 -12.13 10.87 -5.57
N ALA A 79 -10.81 10.70 -5.69
CA ALA A 79 -10.00 10.06 -4.65
C ALA A 79 -9.41 11.13 -3.71
N PHE A 80 -9.33 10.82 -2.42
CA PHE A 80 -8.65 11.65 -1.43
C PHE A 80 -7.92 10.79 -0.41
N VAL A 81 -6.90 11.36 0.24
CA VAL A 81 -6.21 10.70 1.36
C VAL A 81 -6.89 11.05 2.70
N ALA A 82 -7.16 10.05 3.53
CA ALA A 82 -7.60 10.31 4.90
C ALA A 82 -6.43 10.82 5.75
N GLY A 83 -6.62 11.96 6.43
CA GLY A 83 -5.66 12.51 7.38
C GLY A 83 -5.86 12.04 8.83
N SER A 84 -7.04 11.51 9.15
CA SER A 84 -7.42 11.01 10.47
C SER A 84 -8.35 9.81 10.37
N ALA A 85 -8.49 9.07 11.48
CA ALA A 85 -9.35 7.90 11.54
C ALA A 85 -10.84 8.27 11.54
N ASN A 86 -11.23 9.32 12.25
CA ASN A 86 -12.59 9.84 12.20
C ASN A 86 -12.60 11.12 11.39
N LEU A 87 -13.57 11.28 10.49
CA LEU A 87 -13.68 12.42 9.60
C LEU A 87 -15.13 12.87 9.50
N THR A 88 -15.35 14.19 9.58
CA THR A 88 -16.60 14.82 9.13
C THR A 88 -16.27 15.93 8.15
N ILE A 89 -16.89 15.89 6.97
CA ILE A 89 -16.81 16.94 5.96
C ILE A 89 -18.20 17.53 5.72
N ASN A 90 -18.24 18.80 5.38
CA ASN A 90 -19.41 19.45 4.78
C ASN A 90 -19.22 19.51 3.28
N VAL A 91 -20.28 19.17 2.55
CA VAL A 91 -20.36 19.26 1.10
C VAL A 91 -21.42 20.27 0.74
N ARG A 92 -21.00 21.41 0.17
CA ARG A 92 -21.92 22.44 -0.32
C ARG A 92 -22.22 22.18 -1.78
N VAL A 93 -23.49 22.03 -2.12
CA VAL A 93 -23.96 21.91 -3.50
C VAL A 93 -24.39 23.29 -3.99
N SER A 94 -23.88 23.72 -5.14
CA SER A 94 -24.22 25.01 -5.74
C SER A 94 -24.18 24.96 -7.27
N ALA A 95 -24.62 26.03 -7.93
CA ALA A 95 -24.50 26.22 -9.39
C ALA A 95 -24.98 25.01 -10.24
N CYS A 96 -26.08 24.37 -9.81
CA CYS A 96 -26.74 23.31 -10.55
C CYS A 96 -27.42 23.84 -11.82
N ASN A 97 -27.31 23.11 -12.93
CA ASN A 97 -27.97 23.44 -14.21
C ASN A 97 -29.47 23.10 -14.25
N GLN A 98 -29.99 22.34 -13.28
CA GLN A 98 -31.40 22.01 -13.10
C GLN A 98 -31.79 22.16 -11.63
N ASN A 99 -33.08 22.11 -11.33
CA ASN A 99 -33.61 22.19 -9.95
C ASN A 99 -33.43 20.88 -9.15
N ASN A 100 -32.58 19.97 -9.62
CA ASN A 100 -32.27 18.71 -8.96
C ASN A 100 -30.91 18.79 -8.23
N GLY A 101 -30.63 17.77 -7.42
CA GLY A 101 -29.44 17.67 -6.58
C GLY A 101 -28.38 16.71 -7.10
N VAL A 102 -27.41 16.49 -6.22
CA VAL A 102 -26.40 15.43 -6.31
C VAL A 102 -26.69 14.41 -5.21
N GLU A 103 -26.24 13.19 -5.40
CA GLU A 103 -26.22 12.16 -4.38
C GLU A 103 -24.76 11.79 -4.10
N MET A 104 -24.43 11.47 -2.86
CA MET A 104 -23.03 11.21 -2.52
C MET A 104 -22.89 10.26 -1.34
N GLY A 105 -21.85 9.42 -1.39
CA GLY A 105 -21.31 8.69 -0.24
C GLY A 105 -19.78 8.58 -0.31
N ILE A 106 -19.14 8.22 0.81
CA ILE A 106 -17.70 7.97 0.88
C ILE A 106 -17.45 6.46 0.91
N TYR A 107 -16.57 5.97 0.06
CA TYR A 107 -16.27 4.55 -0.10
C TYR A 107 -14.80 4.24 0.12
N ALA A 108 -14.53 3.04 0.65
CA ALA A 108 -13.24 2.40 0.66
C ALA A 108 -13.17 1.33 -0.45
N SER A 109 -12.02 1.21 -1.09
CA SER A 109 -11.73 0.15 -2.05
C SER A 109 -10.22 0.01 -2.23
N ASP A 110 -9.73 -1.24 -2.22
CA ASP A 110 -8.33 -1.55 -2.46
C ASP A 110 -8.05 -1.91 -3.93
N ASP A 111 -9.08 -2.26 -4.70
CA ASP A 111 -8.98 -2.84 -6.05
C ASP A 111 -9.86 -2.15 -7.10
N CYS A 112 -10.65 -1.15 -6.71
CA CYS A 112 -11.68 -0.53 -7.55
C CYS A 112 -12.70 -1.52 -8.15
N GLN A 113 -12.91 -2.68 -7.51
CA GLN A 113 -13.92 -3.69 -7.88
C GLN A 113 -14.83 -4.00 -6.69
N THR A 114 -14.23 -4.14 -5.51
CA THR A 114 -14.90 -4.34 -4.23
C THR A 114 -14.98 -3.02 -3.48
N PHE A 115 -16.18 -2.67 -3.02
CA PHE A 115 -16.47 -1.37 -2.43
C PHE A 115 -17.19 -1.52 -1.11
N ARG A 116 -16.87 -0.63 -0.19
CA ARG A 116 -17.51 -0.56 1.11
C ARG A 116 -17.85 0.88 1.43
N LEU A 117 -19.12 1.16 1.70
CA LEU A 117 -19.58 2.46 2.16
C LEU A 117 -19.04 2.70 3.58
N VAL A 118 -18.34 3.82 3.79
CA VAL A 118 -17.68 4.17 5.06
C VAL A 118 -18.20 5.49 5.66
N SER A 119 -19.29 6.04 5.13
CA SER A 119 -19.98 7.21 5.67
C SER A 119 -21.50 7.02 5.61
N ASN A 120 -22.26 7.97 6.17
CA ASN A 120 -23.64 8.15 5.74
C ASN A 120 -23.69 8.39 4.22
N CYS A 121 -24.81 8.03 3.61
CA CYS A 121 -25.10 8.44 2.24
C CYS A 121 -26.33 9.34 2.18
N ASN A 122 -26.35 10.28 1.23
CA ASN A 122 -27.45 11.21 1.04
C ASN A 122 -27.85 11.27 -0.44
N THR A 123 -29.13 11.03 -0.72
CA THR A 123 -29.74 11.06 -2.07
C THR A 123 -30.51 12.35 -2.38
N ASN A 124 -30.55 13.30 -1.44
CA ASN A 124 -31.35 14.50 -1.54
C ASN A 124 -30.51 15.77 -1.35
N MET A 125 -29.34 15.86 -2.01
CA MET A 125 -28.46 17.02 -1.86
C MET A 125 -28.81 18.13 -2.87
N PHE A 126 -29.81 18.95 -2.53
CA PHE A 126 -30.30 20.01 -3.43
C PHE A 126 -29.36 21.21 -3.56
N ASN A 127 -29.54 21.96 -4.64
CA ASN A 127 -28.80 23.18 -4.93
C ASN A 127 -28.90 24.23 -3.80
N ASN A 128 -27.80 24.93 -3.55
CA ASN A 128 -27.65 25.94 -2.49
C ASN A 128 -27.83 25.41 -1.06
N GLN A 129 -27.55 24.12 -0.84
CA GLN A 129 -27.58 23.50 0.48
C GLN A 129 -26.23 22.87 0.82
N THR A 130 -26.01 22.65 2.12
CA THR A 130 -24.79 22.02 2.65
C THR A 130 -25.16 20.80 3.48
N TRP A 131 -24.43 19.71 3.25
CA TRP A 131 -24.72 18.43 3.88
C TRP A 131 -23.48 17.86 4.57
N PRO A 132 -23.60 17.39 5.83
CA PRO A 132 -22.50 16.73 6.52
C PRO A 132 -22.37 15.27 6.09
N PHE A 133 -21.14 14.82 5.95
CA PHE A 133 -20.74 13.44 5.77
C PHE A 133 -19.78 13.05 6.88
N THR A 134 -20.19 12.10 7.70
CA THR A 134 -19.41 11.58 8.83
C THR A 134 -19.09 10.12 8.57
N THR A 135 -17.83 9.75 8.82
CA THR A 135 -17.39 8.37 8.71
C THR A 135 -18.07 7.48 9.74
N THR A 136 -18.60 6.34 9.31
CA THR A 136 -19.30 5.38 10.19
C THR A 136 -18.36 4.43 10.90
N GLU A 137 -17.08 4.53 10.59
CA GLU A 137 -16.02 3.65 11.07
C GLU A 137 -14.65 4.34 10.96
N PRO A 138 -13.63 3.86 11.70
CA PRO A 138 -12.28 4.40 11.61
C PRO A 138 -11.66 4.17 10.23
N LEU A 139 -11.27 5.25 9.56
CA LEU A 139 -10.41 5.23 8.38
C LEU A 139 -8.96 4.93 8.79
N LYS A 140 -8.14 4.44 7.85
CA LYS A 140 -6.69 4.31 8.02
C LYS A 140 -6.02 5.59 7.51
N PRO A 141 -5.42 6.42 8.40
CA PRO A 141 -4.73 7.63 7.98
C PRO A 141 -3.61 7.33 6.98
N GLY A 142 -3.50 8.13 5.93
CA GLY A 142 -2.58 7.92 4.81
C GLY A 142 -3.15 7.09 3.66
N CYS A 143 -4.24 6.35 3.85
CA CYS A 143 -4.84 5.57 2.77
C CYS A 143 -5.88 6.36 1.95
N ILE A 144 -6.14 5.85 0.75
CA ILE A 144 -7.06 6.45 -0.23
C ILE A 144 -8.50 6.05 0.06
N TYR A 145 -9.40 7.02 -0.06
CA TYR A 145 -10.84 6.86 -0.01
C TYR A 145 -11.48 7.63 -1.16
N TYR A 146 -12.73 7.31 -1.48
CA TYR A 146 -13.41 7.83 -2.66
C TYR A 146 -14.69 8.55 -2.29
N LEU A 147 -14.86 9.77 -2.82
CA LEU A 147 -16.17 10.42 -2.88
C LEU A 147 -16.86 9.93 -4.16
N VAL A 148 -18.04 9.34 -4.01
CA VAL A 148 -18.80 8.78 -5.13
C VAL A 148 -20.10 9.56 -5.29
N PHE A 149 -20.22 10.23 -6.42
CA PHE A 149 -21.36 11.07 -6.76
C PHE A 149 -22.28 10.35 -7.73
N ASP A 150 -23.58 10.53 -7.57
CA ASP A 150 -24.57 10.30 -8.63
C ASP A 150 -25.32 11.60 -8.91
N GLY A 151 -25.56 11.91 -10.18
CA GLY A 151 -26.46 13.01 -10.53
C GLY A 151 -27.90 12.55 -10.40
N ASN A 152 -28.80 13.30 -9.77
CA ASN A 152 -30.24 12.98 -9.88
C ASN A 152 -30.77 13.44 -11.26
N GLY A 153 -30.43 12.69 -12.32
CA GLY A 153 -30.61 13.07 -13.73
C GLY A 153 -29.35 13.69 -14.37
N PRO A 154 -29.44 14.28 -15.58
CA PRO A 154 -28.33 14.92 -16.31
C PRO A 154 -27.86 16.25 -15.67
N ASN A 155 -27.62 16.24 -14.36
CA ASN A 155 -27.27 17.42 -13.59
C ASN A 155 -25.77 17.64 -13.57
N SER A 156 -25.42 18.91 -13.61
CA SER A 156 -24.07 19.38 -13.34
C SER A 156 -24.16 20.44 -12.26
N CYS A 157 -23.59 20.13 -11.10
CA CYS A 157 -23.53 20.99 -9.93
C CYS A 157 -22.08 21.19 -9.52
N GLN A 158 -21.79 22.36 -8.97
CA GLN A 158 -20.57 22.58 -8.22
C GLN A 158 -20.72 21.97 -6.83
N VAL A 159 -19.67 21.30 -6.36
CA VAL A 159 -19.56 20.77 -5.01
C VAL A 159 -18.29 21.32 -4.37
N ASP A 160 -18.43 21.92 -3.19
CA ASP A 160 -17.31 22.46 -2.41
C ASP A 160 -17.18 21.67 -1.10
N PHE A 161 -15.96 21.27 -0.77
CA PHE A 161 -15.65 20.45 0.40
C PHE A 161 -15.02 21.28 1.52
N THR A 162 -15.47 21.08 2.74
CA THR A 162 -14.84 21.68 3.93
C THR A 162 -14.76 20.66 5.05
N VAL A 163 -13.60 20.52 5.68
CA VAL A 163 -13.43 19.62 6.82
C VAL A 163 -13.98 20.28 8.08
N VAL A 164 -14.86 19.57 8.78
CA VAL A 164 -15.48 20.01 10.04
C VAL A 164 -14.77 19.40 11.25
N SER A 165 -14.44 18.11 11.18
CA SER A 165 -13.69 17.40 12.21
C SER A 165 -12.80 16.33 11.59
N GLY A 166 -11.67 16.05 12.23
CA GLY A 166 -10.63 15.20 11.64
C GLY A 166 -9.75 15.97 10.66
N SER A 167 -9.15 15.27 9.70
CA SER A 167 -8.25 15.83 8.71
C SER A 167 -8.33 15.04 7.40
N THR A 168 -8.19 15.75 6.29
CA THR A 168 -7.94 15.17 4.95
C THR A 168 -6.54 15.48 4.45
N MET A 169 -5.73 16.20 5.24
CA MET A 169 -4.34 16.46 4.89
C MET A 169 -3.52 15.19 5.06
N ALA A 170 -2.93 14.71 3.97
CA ALA A 170 -2.11 13.51 3.97
C ALA A 170 -0.96 13.62 5.00
N PRO A 171 -0.89 12.71 5.98
CA PRO A 171 0.18 12.71 6.97
C PRO A 171 1.51 12.32 6.31
N THR A 172 2.63 12.83 6.85
CA THR A 172 3.96 12.32 6.48
C THR A 172 4.25 11.08 7.33
N PRO A 173 4.52 9.91 6.73
CA PRO A 173 4.68 8.66 7.47
C PRO A 173 6.07 8.52 8.11
N ASN A 174 6.44 9.49 8.94
CA ASN A 174 7.70 9.44 9.68
C ASN A 174 7.60 8.53 10.90
N THR A 175 8.70 7.87 11.25
CA THR A 175 8.78 7.03 12.45
C THR A 175 10.15 7.08 13.10
N ASN A 176 10.17 6.94 14.42
CA ASN A 176 11.37 6.69 15.23
C ASN A 176 11.40 5.26 15.77
N GLN A 177 10.45 4.42 15.35
CA GLN A 177 10.42 3.00 15.68
C GLN A 177 11.59 2.28 15.00
N LYS A 178 11.95 1.12 15.52
CA LYS A 178 13.07 0.30 15.01
C LYS A 178 12.54 -0.97 14.36
N ILE A 179 13.24 -1.45 13.34
CA ILE A 179 13.04 -2.79 12.78
C ILE A 179 13.39 -3.82 13.87
N THR A 180 12.55 -4.84 13.98
CA THR A 180 12.72 -5.98 14.89
C THR A 180 13.00 -7.24 14.07
N GLY A 181 14.04 -7.99 14.44
CA GLY A 181 14.46 -9.25 13.81
C GLY A 181 15.85 -9.67 14.28
N LYS A 182 16.38 -10.77 13.75
CA LYS A 182 17.72 -11.27 14.11
C LYS A 182 18.81 -10.31 13.59
N GLN A 183 19.70 -9.87 14.48
CA GLN A 183 20.87 -9.07 14.12
C GLN A 183 22.12 -9.93 13.84
N ARG A 184 22.05 -11.24 14.09
CA ARG A 184 23.10 -12.21 13.80
C ARG A 184 22.49 -13.44 13.17
N VAL A 185 23.02 -13.85 12.03
CA VAL A 185 22.53 -14.95 11.21
C VAL A 185 23.72 -15.71 10.62
N CYS A 186 23.52 -16.96 10.25
CA CYS A 186 24.50 -17.69 9.45
C CYS A 186 24.26 -17.44 7.95
N VAL A 187 25.31 -17.55 7.14
CA VAL A 187 25.17 -17.62 5.68
C VAL A 187 24.22 -18.78 5.30
N GLY A 188 23.33 -18.53 4.34
CA GLY A 188 22.25 -19.43 3.93
C GLY A 188 21.00 -19.36 4.79
N GLU A 189 21.00 -18.64 5.91
CA GLU A 189 19.83 -18.51 6.79
C GLU A 189 18.82 -17.48 6.24
N SER A 190 17.52 -17.83 6.29
CA SER A 190 16.43 -16.88 6.11
C SER A 190 15.89 -16.38 7.44
N ALA A 191 15.66 -15.08 7.58
CA ALA A 191 15.11 -14.47 8.78
C ALA A 191 13.98 -13.47 8.47
N ASP A 192 13.00 -13.41 9.37
CA ASP A 192 11.89 -12.47 9.31
C ASP A 192 12.20 -11.18 10.08
N TYR A 193 11.81 -10.06 9.48
CA TYR A 193 11.94 -8.73 10.06
C TYR A 193 10.59 -8.00 9.97
N PHE A 194 10.33 -7.15 10.95
CA PHE A 194 9.13 -6.33 10.95
C PHE A 194 9.37 -4.98 11.63
N ILE A 195 8.54 -4.00 11.30
CA ILE A 195 8.45 -2.73 12.01
C ILE A 195 7.02 -2.56 12.53
N PRO A 196 6.78 -1.93 13.70
CA PRO A 196 5.41 -1.59 14.09
C PRO A 196 4.75 -0.67 13.06
N ASP A 197 3.41 -0.60 13.08
CA ASP A 197 2.70 0.23 12.11
C ASP A 197 3.08 1.71 12.22
N ILE A 198 3.45 2.29 11.08
CA ILE A 198 3.82 3.70 10.96
C ILE A 198 2.56 4.52 10.70
N PHE A 199 2.27 5.50 11.57
CA PHE A 199 1.15 6.40 11.38
C PHE A 199 1.25 7.11 10.03
N GLY A 200 0.18 7.05 9.24
CA GLY A 200 0.15 7.68 7.92
C GLY A 200 0.75 6.85 6.79
N ALA A 201 1.31 5.67 7.07
CA ALA A 201 1.75 4.74 6.04
C ALA A 201 0.56 3.92 5.53
N CYS A 202 0.31 3.97 4.23
CA CYS A 202 -0.58 3.03 3.57
C CYS A 202 0.17 1.82 3.04
N ASP A 203 1.44 2.01 2.66
CA ASP A 203 2.35 0.99 2.13
C ASP A 203 3.76 1.14 2.74
N TYR A 204 4.64 0.18 2.48
CA TYR A 204 6.00 0.11 3.00
C TYR A 204 6.99 -0.27 1.91
N GLU A 205 8.09 0.48 1.81
CA GLU A 205 9.18 0.16 0.91
C GLU A 205 10.36 -0.41 1.70
N TRP A 206 10.70 -1.67 1.44
CA TRP A 206 11.83 -2.37 2.02
C TRP A 206 13.02 -2.41 1.06
N ARG A 207 14.23 -2.15 1.57
CA ARG A 207 15.51 -2.33 0.86
C ARG A 207 16.43 -3.20 1.69
N VAL A 208 17.13 -4.12 1.02
CA VAL A 208 18.14 -4.98 1.65
C VAL A 208 19.46 -4.85 0.89
N GLU A 209 20.54 -4.73 1.64
CA GLU A 209 21.92 -4.73 1.17
C GLU A 209 22.62 -5.98 1.73
N ASN A 210 23.42 -6.65 0.89
CA ASN A 210 24.12 -7.91 1.22
C ASN A 210 23.18 -9.06 1.67
N GLY A 211 21.98 -9.11 1.09
CA GLY A 211 20.98 -10.15 1.28
C GLY A 211 19.86 -10.01 0.26
N ASN A 212 19.00 -11.02 0.16
CA ASN A 212 17.91 -11.07 -0.82
C ASN A 212 16.55 -11.08 -0.14
N ILE A 213 15.65 -10.18 -0.56
CA ILE A 213 14.25 -10.20 -0.14
C ILE A 213 13.59 -11.44 -0.77
N LEU A 214 13.04 -12.31 0.08
CA LEU A 214 12.24 -13.47 -0.37
C LEU A 214 10.76 -13.08 -0.51
N THR A 215 10.23 -12.38 0.49
CA THR A 215 8.82 -11.96 0.54
C THR A 215 8.68 -10.62 1.25
N THR A 216 7.69 -9.83 0.84
CA THR A 216 7.25 -8.62 1.53
C THR A 216 5.75 -8.72 1.82
N LEU A 217 5.35 -8.27 3.00
CA LEU A 217 3.96 -8.17 3.40
C LEU A 217 3.78 -6.94 4.29
N ASN A 218 3.51 -5.79 3.68
CA ASN A 218 3.40 -4.49 4.37
C ASN A 218 4.60 -4.23 5.30
N ASN A 219 4.34 -4.14 6.61
CA ASN A 219 5.33 -3.86 7.64
C ASN A 219 6.20 -5.08 8.02
N ARG A 220 6.24 -6.12 7.18
CA ARG A 220 7.06 -7.32 7.35
C ARG A 220 7.84 -7.67 6.08
N VAL A 221 9.04 -8.22 6.26
CA VAL A 221 9.90 -8.73 5.18
C VAL A 221 10.62 -10.00 5.62
N THR A 222 10.73 -10.98 4.73
CA THR A 222 11.60 -12.16 4.92
C THR A 222 12.84 -12.00 4.05
N VAL A 223 14.01 -12.15 4.64
CA VAL A 223 15.30 -11.93 3.98
C VAL A 223 16.15 -13.19 4.05
N LEU A 224 16.73 -13.61 2.92
CA LEU A 224 17.77 -14.63 2.83
C LEU A 224 19.15 -13.97 2.88
N TRP A 225 20.01 -14.44 3.78
CA TRP A 225 21.37 -13.93 3.97
C TRP A 225 22.38 -14.91 3.39
N ASP A 226 22.81 -14.68 2.15
CA ASP A 226 23.64 -15.60 1.35
C ASP A 226 25.11 -15.19 1.25
N ASN A 227 25.47 -14.01 1.74
CA ASN A 227 26.81 -13.45 1.65
C ASN A 227 27.34 -13.06 3.04
N PRO A 228 28.47 -13.62 3.51
CA PRO A 228 29.03 -13.27 4.82
C PRO A 228 29.44 -11.80 4.89
N GLY A 229 29.49 -11.25 6.10
CA GLY A 229 29.83 -9.84 6.34
C GLY A 229 28.70 -9.07 7.00
N ILE A 230 28.57 -7.77 6.67
CA ILE A 230 27.52 -6.90 7.23
C ILE A 230 26.46 -6.70 6.17
N GLY A 231 25.24 -7.15 6.48
CA GLY A 231 24.03 -6.78 5.75
C GLY A 231 23.29 -5.64 6.40
N ARG A 232 22.40 -5.02 5.64
CA ARG A 232 21.57 -3.92 6.11
C ARG A 232 20.16 -4.05 5.56
N ILE A 233 19.18 -3.89 6.43
CA ILE A 233 17.77 -3.81 6.05
C ILE A 233 17.29 -2.39 6.36
N CYS A 234 16.68 -1.74 5.38
CA CYS A 234 16.05 -0.43 5.53
C CYS A 234 14.57 -0.50 5.17
N VAL A 235 13.76 0.31 5.86
CA VAL A 235 12.34 0.47 5.58
C VAL A 235 11.92 1.93 5.69
N LYS A 236 11.01 2.36 4.83
CA LYS A 236 10.26 3.61 4.99
C LYS A 236 8.78 3.35 4.78
N GLY A 237 7.94 4.05 5.55
CA GLY A 237 6.51 4.09 5.30
C GLY A 237 6.21 5.03 4.13
N THR A 238 5.20 4.71 3.33
CA THR A 238 4.78 5.53 2.21
C THR A 238 3.26 5.65 2.16
N ASN A 239 2.78 6.74 1.57
CA ASN A 239 1.41 6.85 1.11
C ASN A 239 1.38 7.50 -0.26
N ALA A 240 0.19 7.58 -0.85
CA ALA A 240 0.03 8.08 -2.21
C ALA A 240 0.51 9.54 -2.40
N CYS A 241 0.65 10.33 -1.33
CA CYS A 241 1.04 11.73 -1.38
C CYS A 241 2.45 12.02 -0.87
N LYS A 242 2.97 11.22 0.05
CA LYS A 242 4.20 11.50 0.81
C LYS A 242 4.96 10.22 1.16
N GLU A 243 6.27 10.39 1.28
CA GLU A 243 7.18 9.37 1.80
C GLU A 243 7.74 9.80 3.16
N GLY A 244 8.01 8.82 4.02
CA GLY A 244 8.55 9.03 5.35
C GLY A 244 10.08 8.99 5.39
N ASN A 245 10.63 9.20 6.58
CA ASN A 245 12.03 8.92 6.85
C ASN A 245 12.31 7.41 6.81
N GLU A 246 13.53 7.08 6.41
CA GLU A 246 14.03 5.72 6.39
C GLU A 246 14.60 5.32 7.76
N VAL A 247 14.38 4.07 8.15
CA VAL A 247 14.98 3.43 9.31
C VAL A 247 15.70 2.17 8.87
N CYS A 248 16.92 1.96 9.35
CA CYS A 248 17.73 0.80 9.01
C CYS A 248 18.14 -0.03 10.24
N LEU A 249 18.44 -1.30 9.99
CA LEU A 249 18.97 -2.28 10.92
C LEU A 249 20.13 -3.02 10.24
N ASP A 250 21.31 -2.98 10.87
CA ASP A 250 22.46 -3.75 10.43
C ASP A 250 22.37 -5.20 10.98
N VAL A 251 22.79 -6.16 10.16
CA VAL A 251 22.77 -7.60 10.44
C VAL A 251 24.15 -8.19 10.16
N GLU A 252 24.71 -8.88 11.15
CA GLU A 252 25.99 -9.58 11.05
C GLU A 252 25.75 -11.01 10.52
N ILE A 253 26.38 -11.33 9.40
CA ILE A 253 26.21 -12.60 8.67
C ILE A 253 27.51 -13.39 8.85
N GLY A 254 27.46 -14.41 9.72
CA GLY A 254 28.57 -15.29 9.99
C GLY A 254 28.81 -16.28 8.85
N GLU A 255 30.07 -16.61 8.60
CA GLU A 255 30.42 -17.75 7.75
C GLU A 255 30.02 -19.07 8.43
N GLU A 256 29.70 -20.08 7.64
CA GLU A 256 29.66 -21.44 8.15
C GLU A 256 31.05 -21.79 8.68
N SER A 257 31.13 -22.13 9.97
CA SER A 257 32.36 -22.73 10.49
C SER A 257 32.56 -24.07 9.78
N PRO A 258 33.71 -24.29 9.11
CA PRO A 258 33.97 -25.59 8.52
C PRO A 258 33.91 -26.63 9.62
N LEU A 259 33.10 -27.67 9.40
CA LEU A 259 33.14 -28.87 10.22
C LEU A 259 34.58 -29.38 10.21
N THR A 260 35.27 -29.25 11.34
CA THR A 260 36.64 -29.73 11.46
C THR A 260 36.57 -31.19 11.87
N GLU A 261 36.71 -32.09 10.91
CA GLU A 261 36.94 -33.51 11.20
C GLU A 261 38.35 -33.63 11.80
N LEU A 262 38.43 -34.05 13.06
CA LEU A 262 39.71 -34.16 13.78
C LEU A 262 40.58 -35.32 13.29
N GLY A 263 40.08 -36.11 12.33
CA GLY A 263 40.63 -37.40 11.96
C GLY A 263 40.61 -38.39 13.14
N PRO A 264 41.07 -39.64 12.92
CA PRO A 264 41.29 -40.56 14.02
C PRO A 264 42.46 -40.07 14.88
N PHE A 265 42.24 -39.92 16.18
CA PHE A 265 43.29 -39.69 17.16
C PHE A 265 43.31 -40.84 18.18
N PHE A 266 44.50 -41.18 18.67
CA PHE A 266 44.69 -42.20 19.69
C PHE A 266 45.06 -41.50 21.01
N VAL A 267 44.35 -41.80 22.09
CA VAL A 267 44.69 -41.35 23.45
C VAL A 267 45.02 -42.59 24.27
N CYS A 268 46.24 -42.65 24.81
CA CYS A 268 46.65 -43.74 25.68
C CYS A 268 45.86 -43.73 26.99
N PHE A 269 45.66 -44.90 27.58
CA PHE A 269 44.98 -45.03 28.87
C PHE A 269 45.67 -44.19 29.95
N GLY A 270 44.92 -43.32 30.62
CA GLY A 270 45.43 -42.41 31.66
C GLY A 270 46.02 -41.11 31.12
N GLU A 271 46.05 -40.90 29.80
CA GLU A 271 46.47 -39.65 29.18
C GLU A 271 45.28 -38.77 28.77
N SER A 272 45.59 -37.49 28.53
CA SER A 272 44.63 -36.50 28.04
C SER A 272 45.18 -35.83 26.78
N TYR A 273 44.34 -35.70 25.76
CA TYR A 273 44.65 -34.93 24.56
C TYR A 273 43.84 -33.62 24.56
N ARG A 274 44.52 -32.48 24.38
CA ARG A 274 43.86 -31.16 24.31
C ARG A 274 43.75 -30.72 22.86
N TYR A 275 42.52 -30.53 22.38
CA TYR A 275 42.24 -29.91 21.10
C TYR A 275 41.53 -28.56 21.33
N LYS A 276 42.25 -27.45 21.07
CA LYS A 276 41.79 -26.09 21.39
C LYS A 276 41.30 -26.02 22.86
N ASN A 277 40.00 -25.75 23.06
CA ASN A 277 39.37 -25.65 24.38
C ASN A 277 38.74 -26.96 24.87
N ILE A 278 38.87 -28.06 24.13
CA ILE A 278 38.33 -29.37 24.47
C ILE A 278 39.46 -30.25 25.00
N LEU A 279 39.23 -30.90 26.16
CA LEU A 279 40.12 -31.90 26.72
C LEU A 279 39.45 -33.28 26.58
N LEU A 280 40.13 -34.20 25.91
CA LEU A 280 39.66 -35.56 25.66
C LEU A 280 40.51 -36.52 26.49
N THR A 281 39.88 -37.18 27.46
CA THR A 281 40.55 -38.13 28.37
C THR A 281 40.13 -39.56 28.07
N ALA A 282 41.10 -40.45 27.96
CA ALA A 282 40.84 -41.89 27.90
C ALA A 282 40.99 -42.49 29.30
N GLY A 283 39.85 -42.74 29.96
CA GLY A 283 39.78 -43.32 31.30
C GLY A 283 38.34 -43.66 31.72
N TYR A 284 38.18 -44.22 32.90
CA TYR A 284 36.85 -44.47 33.47
C TYR A 284 36.17 -43.15 33.85
N LEU A 285 34.91 -42.98 33.42
CA LEU A 285 34.01 -42.00 34.02
C LEU A 285 33.81 -42.41 35.49
N ALA A 286 34.38 -41.65 36.42
CA ALA A 286 34.00 -41.76 37.82
C ALA A 286 32.57 -41.22 37.95
N VAL A 287 31.63 -42.14 38.22
CA VAL A 287 30.25 -41.84 38.63
C VAL A 287 30.24 -41.32 40.06
#